data_AF-A0A2M8AAH4-F1
#
_entry.id   AF-A0A2M8AAH4-F1
#
_cell.length_a   1.000
_cell.length_b   1.000
_cell.length_c   1.000
_cell.angle_alpha   90.00
_cell.angle_beta   90.00
_cell.angle_gamma   90.00
#
_symmetry.space_group_name_H-M   'P 1'
#
loop_
_entity.id
_entity.type
_entity.pdbx_description
1 polymer ?
#
loop_
_entity_poly.entity_id
_entity_poly.type
_entity_poly.pdbx_seq_one_letter_code
_entity_poly.pdbx_strand_id
1 'polypeptide(L)' 'MSRLLIAFLVVFFFSSCKKDKIGPQCISCEENPINTTSNTDVLIVNEGNFGWGNASLSVYNKSSNQVSQNVY' A
#
# COMPACT_ATOMS: atom_id res chain seq x y z
N MET A 1 29.24 34.78 -4.42
CA MET A 1 29.30 33.38 -3.96
C MET A 1 27.99 32.89 -3.35
N SER A 2 27.35 33.63 -2.43
CA SER A 2 26.10 33.19 -1.76
C SER A 2 24.91 32.91 -2.69
N ARG A 3 24.70 33.71 -3.74
CA ARG A 3 23.58 33.51 -4.70
C ARG A 3 23.67 32.21 -5.50
N LEU A 4 24.90 31.79 -5.85
CA LEU A 4 25.16 30.51 -6.53
C LEU A 4 24.88 29.33 -5.61
N LEU A 5 25.27 29.44 -4.34
CA LEU A 5 25.04 28.40 -3.33
C LEU A 5 23.54 28.20 -3.07
N ILE A 6 22.76 29.29 -3.00
CA ILE A 6 21.30 29.24 -2.90
C ILE A 6 20.69 28.56 -4.13
N ALA A 7 21.16 28.88 -5.35
CA ALA A 7 20.68 28.25 -6.56
C ALA A 7 20.93 26.73 -6.56
N PHE A 8 22.10 26.28 -6.12
CA PHE A 8 22.39 24.85 -5.97
C PHE A 8 21.46 24.17 -4.95
N LEU A 9 21.23 24.78 -3.79
CA LEU A 9 20.32 24.24 -2.77
C LEU A 9 18.88 24.09 -3.30
N VAL A 10 18.40 25.07 -4.05
CA VAL A 10 17.07 25.04 -4.67
C VAL A 10 16.97 23.87 -5.66
N VAL A 11 17.97 23.68 -6.53
CA VAL A 11 17.97 22.59 -7.53
C VAL A 11 17.98 21.22 -6.86
N PHE A 12 18.80 21.03 -5.82
CA PHE A 12 18.86 19.75 -5.11
C PHE A 12 17.59 19.43 -4.31
N PHE A 13 16.87 20.45 -3.83
CA PHE A 13 15.62 20.26 -3.10
C PHE A 13 14.50 19.73 -4.00
N PHE A 14 14.43 20.19 -5.25
CA PHE A 14 13.39 19.74 -6.21
C PHE A 14 13.70 18.41 -6.91
N SER A 15 14.91 17.84 -6.76
CA SER A 15 15.29 16.56 -7.37
C SER A 15 15.03 15.31 -6.50
N SER A 16 14.44 15.44 -5.30
CA SER A 16 14.27 14.32 -4.35
C SER A 16 13.05 13.41 -4.62
N CYS A 17 12.41 13.53 -5.78
CA CYS A 17 11.26 12.71 -6.13
C CYS A 17 11.68 11.24 -6.39
N LYS A 18 11.29 10.32 -5.51
CA LYS A 18 11.48 8.88 -5.71
C LYS A 18 10.27 8.31 -6.44
N LYS A 19 10.43 8.01 -7.74
CA LYS A 19 9.38 7.44 -8.59
C LYS A 19 9.02 5.99 -8.23
N ASP A 20 9.91 5.32 -7.50
CA ASP A 20 9.81 3.87 -7.27
C ASP A 20 8.86 3.48 -6.13
N LYS A 21 8.27 4.45 -5.42
CA LYS A 21 7.39 4.21 -4.26
C LYS A 21 6.01 4.84 -4.46
N ILE A 22 5.09 4.12 -5.07
CA ILE A 22 3.67 4.48 -5.12
C ILE A 22 2.99 3.92 -3.86
N GLY A 23 3.08 4.65 -2.74
CA GLY A 23 2.49 4.20 -1.47
C GLY A 23 3.00 2.82 -1.02
N PRO A 24 2.20 2.03 -0.26
CA PRO A 24 2.58 0.68 0.15
C PRO A 24 2.59 -0.35 -1.00
N GLN A 25 2.20 0.05 -2.22
CA GLN A 25 2.10 -0.83 -3.38
C GLN A 25 3.37 -0.71 -4.24
N CYS A 26 4.13 -1.78 -4.39
CA CYS A 26 5.24 -1.83 -5.35
C CYS A 26 4.76 -2.37 -6.71
N ILE A 27 5.21 -1.74 -7.80
CA ILE A 27 4.88 -2.16 -9.18
C ILE A 27 5.58 -3.47 -9.55
N SER A 28 6.73 -3.74 -8.93
CA SER A 28 7.60 -4.88 -9.18
C SER A 28 8.10 -5.47 -7.85
N CYS A 29 7.17 -5.83 -6.96
CA CYS A 29 7.51 -6.64 -5.81
C CYS A 29 7.96 -8.02 -6.31
N GLU A 30 8.94 -8.64 -5.66
CA GLU A 30 9.23 -10.06 -5.87
C GLU A 30 7.96 -10.86 -5.54
N GLU A 31 7.37 -11.52 -6.53
CA GLU A 31 6.18 -12.34 -6.34
C GLU A 31 6.57 -13.50 -5.41
N ASN A 32 6.25 -13.38 -4.13
CA ASN A 32 6.22 -14.56 -3.26
C ASN A 32 5.11 -15.45 -3.82
N PRO A 33 5.43 -16.66 -4.33
CA PRO A 33 4.41 -17.53 -4.88
C PRO A 33 3.35 -17.79 -3.81
N ILE A 34 2.09 -17.57 -4.16
CA ILE A 34 0.97 -17.93 -3.30
C ILE A 34 0.97 -19.45 -3.20
N ASN A 35 1.52 -19.98 -2.12
CA ASN A 35 1.43 -21.40 -1.84
C ASN A 35 -0.03 -21.76 -1.61
N THR A 36 -0.57 -22.66 -2.43
CA THR A 36 -1.92 -23.20 -2.26
C THR A 36 -2.01 -23.95 -0.94
N THR A 37 -2.61 -23.31 0.07
CA THR A 37 -2.97 -23.96 1.34
C THR A 37 -4.39 -24.51 1.23
N SER A 38 -4.68 -25.65 1.88
CA SER A 38 -6.02 -26.25 1.88
C SER A 38 -7.07 -25.40 2.61
N ASN A 39 -6.64 -24.44 3.44
CA ASN A 39 -7.48 -23.54 4.23
C ASN A 39 -7.12 -22.07 3.91
N THR A 40 -7.32 -21.66 2.66
CA THR A 40 -7.13 -20.25 2.29
C THR A 40 -8.34 -19.43 2.71
N ASP A 41 -8.30 -18.86 3.90
CA ASP A 41 -9.18 -17.75 4.25
C ASP A 41 -8.74 -16.52 3.43
N VAL A 42 -9.70 -15.86 2.77
CA VAL A 42 -9.43 -14.70 1.92
C VAL A 42 -9.70 -13.44 2.72
N LEU A 43 -8.69 -12.59 2.84
CA LEU A 43 -8.80 -11.28 3.44
C LEU A 43 -9.19 -10.24 2.37
N ILE A 44 -10.26 -9.52 2.61
CA ILE A 44 -10.81 -8.49 1.73
C ILE A 44 -10.66 -7.16 2.45
N VAL A 45 -9.89 -6.24 1.86
CA VAL A 45 -9.59 -4.93 2.43
C VAL A 45 -10.30 -3.86 1.62
N ASN A 46 -11.01 -2.96 2.30
CA ASN A 46 -11.43 -1.67 1.78
C ASN A 46 -10.62 -0.60 2.50
N GLU A 47 -9.79 0.14 1.78
CA GLU A 47 -8.93 1.18 2.36
C GLU A 47 -9.70 2.42 2.82
N GLY A 48 -10.94 2.62 2.33
CA GLY A 48 -11.71 3.83 2.57
C GLY A 48 -11.10 5.06 1.87
N ASN A 49 -11.54 6.25 2.26
CA ASN A 49 -11.05 7.50 1.68
C ASN A 49 -9.80 8.02 2.42
N PHE A 50 -8.92 8.70 1.69
CA PHE A 50 -7.75 9.36 2.29
C PHE A 50 -8.17 10.45 3.29
N GLY A 51 -7.76 10.33 4.54
CA GLY A 51 -7.94 11.33 5.59
C GLY A 51 -9.26 11.27 6.38
N TRP A 52 -10.30 10.55 5.92
CA TRP A 52 -11.59 10.36 6.62
C TRP A 52 -12.21 8.98 6.29
N GLY A 53 -12.98 8.45 7.26
CA GLY A 53 -13.23 7.01 7.47
C GLY A 53 -14.01 6.17 6.43
N ASN A 54 -14.31 4.94 6.86
CA ASN A 54 -14.91 3.76 6.19
C ASN A 54 -13.93 2.71 5.63
N ALA A 55 -12.69 2.67 6.12
CA ALA A 55 -11.86 1.48 5.92
C ALA A 55 -12.55 0.28 6.58
N SER A 56 -12.56 -0.87 5.91
CA SER A 56 -13.10 -2.09 6.48
C SER A 56 -12.30 -3.33 6.10
N LEU A 57 -12.33 -4.32 6.99
CA LEU A 57 -11.70 -5.61 6.81
C LEU A 57 -12.76 -6.70 6.87
N SER A 58 -12.79 -7.57 5.86
CA SER A 58 -13.66 -8.73 5.82
C SER A 58 -12.87 -10.00 5.58
N VAL A 59 -13.31 -11.10 6.19
CA VAL A 59 -12.71 -12.43 6.00
C VAL A 59 -13.74 -13.34 5.36
N TYR A 60 -13.39 -13.91 4.21
CA TYR A 60 -14.14 -14.99 3.59
C TYR A 60 -13.51 -16.32 3.98
N ASN A 61 -14.29 -17.16 4.67
CA ASN A 61 -13.88 -18.50 5.01
C ASN A 61 -14.35 -19.48 3.92
N LYS A 62 -13.39 -20.15 3.26
CA LYS A 62 -13.70 -21.06 2.16
C LYS A 62 -14.45 -22.31 2.59
N SER A 63 -14.17 -22.81 3.81
CA SER A 63 -14.75 -24.04 4.33
C SER A 63 -16.22 -23.89 4.70
N SER A 64 -16.61 -22.76 5.29
CA SER A 64 -18.00 -22.46 5.66
C SER A 64 -18.77 -21.69 4.59
N ASN A 65 -18.09 -21.15 3.57
CA ASN A 65 -18.63 -20.21 2.59
C ASN A 65 -19.28 -18.96 3.22
N GLN A 66 -18.80 -18.53 4.39
CA GLN A 66 -19.29 -17.35 5.09
C GLN A 66 -18.32 -16.18 4.98
N VAL A 67 -18.87 -14.96 5.04
CA VAL A 67 -18.09 -13.73 5.09
C VAL A 67 -18.34 -13.03 6.42
N SER A 68 -17.29 -12.83 7.19
CA SER A 68 -17.30 -12.02 8.41
C SER A 68 -16.88 -10.59 8.05
N GLN A 69 -17.77 -9.64 8.28
CA GLN A 69 -17.54 -8.21 8.02
C GLN A 69 -16.96 -7.53 9.26
N ASN A 70 -16.21 -6.44 9.06
CA ASN A 70 -15.68 -5.59 10.12
C ASN A 70 -14.91 -6.36 11.21
N VAL A 71 -13.95 -7.19 10.79
CA VAL A 71 -13.13 -8.00 11.71
C VAL A 71 -11.99 -7.19 12.39
N TYR A 72 -12.13 -5.86 12.48
CA TYR A 72 -11.13 -4.91 13.01
C TYR A 72 -11.68 -4.09 14.18
#